data_AF-T1BQV1-F1
#
_entry.id   AF-T1BQV1-F1
#
_cell.length_a   1.000
_cell.length_b   1.000
_cell.length_c   1.000
_cell.angle_alpha   90.00
_cell.angle_beta   90.00
_cell.angle_gamma   90.00
#
_symmetry.space_group_name_H-M   'P 1'
#
loop_
_entity.id
_entity.type
_entity.pdbx_description
1 polymer ?
#
loop_
_entity_poly.entity_id
_entity_poly.type
_entity_poly.pdbx_seq_one_letter_code
_entity_poly.pdbx_strand_id
1 'polypeptide(L)'
;MNERIQQFTEFRQRMNTRILEHDNQVVRRFFALDTQCYKDGALEVKTKEMLGLVASLVLRCDDCVSYHVAQCRQAGVSREEMLEIFQVGLVVGGSIVIPHLRRAVDFLDQIEATARSERGAASPRLSVASEERLTWRRALLTFRLHVRASARVGGRLAHGFCAAVLYRILSRCQAGKAAAAAGR
;
A
#
# COMPACT_ATOMS: atom_id res chain seq x y z
N MET A 1 -6.02 -12.12 -5.35
CA MET A 1 -5.60 -12.75 -4.08
C MET A 1 -4.84 -14.03 -4.43
N ASN A 2 -3.60 -14.22 -3.97
CA ASN A 2 -2.91 -15.50 -4.15
C ASN A 2 -3.63 -16.58 -3.33
N GLU A 3 -4.08 -17.63 -4.02
CA GLU A 3 -4.88 -18.72 -3.46
C GLU A 3 -4.26 -19.34 -2.20
N ARG A 4 -2.92 -19.48 -2.16
CA ARG A 4 -2.22 -20.09 -1.02
C ARG A 4 -2.27 -19.25 0.26
N ILE A 5 -2.17 -17.92 0.13
CA ILE A 5 -2.25 -17.01 1.30
C ILE A 5 -3.65 -17.05 1.88
N GLN A 6 -4.66 -17.00 1.00
CA GLN A 6 -6.05 -17.07 1.40
C GLN A 6 -6.37 -18.41 2.09
N GLN A 7 -5.96 -19.53 1.49
CA GLN A 7 -6.11 -20.87 2.08
C GLN A 7 -5.47 -20.96 3.47
N PHE A 8 -4.26 -20.42 3.65
CA PHE A 8 -3.60 -20.38 4.95
C PHE A 8 -4.40 -19.61 6.00
N THR A 9 -4.85 -18.40 5.69
CA THR A 9 -5.64 -17.56 6.60
C THR A 9 -6.98 -18.22 6.94
N GLU A 10 -7.71 -18.72 5.94
CA GLU A 10 -9.00 -19.38 6.12
C GLU A 10 -8.87 -20.66 6.94
N PHE A 11 -7.83 -21.47 6.69
CA PHE A 11 -7.57 -22.67 7.46
C PHE A 11 -7.36 -22.35 8.94
N ARG A 12 -6.50 -21.37 9.26
CA ARG A 12 -6.24 -20.94 10.64
C ARG A 12 -7.50 -20.43 11.33
N GLN A 13 -8.26 -19.55 10.68
CA GLN A 13 -9.49 -19.02 11.25
C GLN A 13 -10.50 -20.13 11.54
N ARG A 14 -10.74 -21.01 10.56
CA ARG A 14 -11.67 -22.13 10.69
C ARG A 14 -11.26 -23.08 11.82
N MET A 15 -9.98 -23.41 11.93
CA MET A 15 -9.49 -24.31 12.98
C MET A 15 -9.51 -23.64 14.36
N ASN A 16 -9.17 -22.36 14.46
CA ASN A 16 -9.28 -21.61 15.71
C ASN A 16 -10.71 -21.59 16.23
N THR A 17 -11.70 -21.33 15.35
CA THR A 17 -13.12 -21.39 15.73
C THR A 17 -13.49 -22.76 16.27
N ARG A 18 -13.19 -23.83 15.53
CA ARG A 18 -13.49 -25.21 15.96
C ARG A 18 -12.83 -25.56 17.30
N ILE A 19 -11.58 -25.14 17.52
CA ILE A 19 -10.87 -25.38 18.79
C ILE A 19 -11.57 -24.64 19.94
N LEU A 20 -11.97 -23.39 19.73
CA LEU A 20 -12.54 -22.52 20.76
C LEU A 20 -14.03 -22.79 21.06
N GLU A 21 -14.75 -23.47 20.16
CA GLU A 21 -16.12 -23.98 20.38
C GLU A 21 -16.21 -24.99 21.52
N HIS A 22 -15.10 -25.67 21.85
CA HIS A 22 -15.06 -26.63 22.94
C HIS A 22 -14.93 -25.91 24.30
N ASP A 23 -15.54 -26.49 25.34
CA ASP A 23 -15.43 -25.93 26.69
C ASP A 23 -14.11 -26.28 27.38
N ASN A 24 -13.04 -25.60 26.94
CA ASN A 24 -11.70 -25.76 27.48
C ASN A 24 -11.09 -24.42 27.89
N GLN A 25 -11.14 -24.11 29.18
CA GLN A 25 -10.62 -22.86 29.73
C GLN A 25 -9.10 -22.71 29.55
N VAL A 26 -8.35 -23.81 29.62
CA VAL A 26 -6.88 -23.79 29.49
C VAL A 26 -6.48 -23.34 28.10
N VAL A 27 -7.10 -23.92 27.06
CA VAL A 27 -6.85 -23.56 25.67
C VAL A 27 -7.24 -22.09 25.40
N ARG A 28 -8.41 -21.65 25.86
CA ARG A 28 -8.85 -20.25 25.70
C ARG A 28 -7.86 -19.26 26.33
N ARG A 29 -7.36 -19.56 27.53
CA ARG A 29 -6.38 -18.71 28.22
C ARG A 29 -5.06 -18.63 27.45
N PHE A 30 -4.56 -19.76 26.94
CA PHE A 30 -3.32 -19.76 26.19
C PHE A 30 -3.42 -18.95 24.88
N PHE A 31 -4.52 -19.11 24.12
CA PHE A 31 -4.76 -18.31 22.91
C PHE A 31 -4.86 -16.81 23.21
N ALA A 32 -5.50 -16.45 24.33
CA ALA A 32 -5.58 -15.07 24.77
C ALA A 32 -4.20 -14.50 25.16
N LEU A 33 -3.35 -15.29 25.83
CA LEU A 33 -1.98 -14.90 26.17
C LEU A 33 -1.13 -14.67 24.93
N ASP A 34 -1.17 -15.59 23.97
CA ASP A 34 -0.47 -15.46 22.69
C ASP A 34 -0.86 -14.14 21.99
N THR A 35 -2.16 -13.89 21.83
CA THR A 35 -2.67 -12.63 21.24
C THR A 35 -2.25 -11.39 22.02
N GLN A 36 -2.23 -11.45 23.35
CA GLN A 36 -1.84 -10.32 24.20
C GLN A 36 -0.34 -10.04 24.13
N CYS A 37 0.50 -11.07 23.98
CA CYS A 37 1.94 -10.96 23.93
C CYS A 37 2.41 -10.02 22.81
N TYR A 38 1.75 -10.09 21.64
CA TYR A 38 2.10 -9.31 20.45
C TYR A 38 1.48 -7.90 20.38
N LYS A 39 0.67 -7.48 21.36
CA LYS A 39 0.15 -6.09 21.41
C LYS A 39 1.26 -5.08 21.69
N ASP A 40 1.06 -3.82 21.27
CA ASP A 40 1.99 -2.73 21.58
C ASP A 40 2.24 -2.58 23.09
N GLY A 41 3.48 -2.20 23.43
CA GLY A 41 3.91 -1.91 24.79
C GLY A 41 5.25 -1.19 24.78
N ALA A 42 6.17 -1.58 25.67
CA ALA A 42 7.54 -1.04 25.63
C ALA A 42 8.29 -1.36 24.33
N LEU A 43 7.89 -2.46 23.67
CA LEU A 43 8.25 -2.78 22.30
C LEU A 43 7.02 -2.64 21.42
N GLU A 44 7.21 -2.03 20.26
CA GLU A 44 6.20 -1.94 19.21
C GLU A 44 5.87 -3.32 18.62
N VAL A 45 4.66 -3.48 18.08
CA VAL A 45 4.19 -4.68 17.36
C VAL A 45 5.22 -5.10 16.31
N LYS A 46 5.77 -4.16 15.53
CA LYS A 46 6.77 -4.44 14.49
C LYS A 46 7.94 -5.25 15.07
N THR A 47 8.53 -4.78 16.16
CA THR A 47 9.65 -5.46 16.83
C THR A 47 9.23 -6.81 17.40
N LYS A 48 8.05 -6.90 18.01
CA LYS A 48 7.54 -8.17 18.57
C LYS A 48 7.31 -9.23 17.50
N GLU A 49 6.78 -8.85 16.34
CA GLU A 49 6.59 -9.77 15.21
C GLU A 49 7.93 -10.25 14.63
N MET A 50 8.96 -9.41 14.60
CA MET A 50 10.33 -9.86 14.25
C MET A 50 10.85 -10.92 15.22
N LEU A 51 10.63 -10.72 16.53
CA LEU A 51 10.98 -11.68 17.58
C LEU A 51 10.20 -12.99 17.43
N GLY A 52 8.91 -12.90 17.13
CA GLY A 52 8.06 -14.07 16.83
C GLY A 52 8.55 -14.85 15.61
N LEU A 53 8.98 -14.13 14.56
CA LEU A 53 9.50 -14.74 13.34
C LEU A 53 10.80 -15.51 13.61
N VAL A 54 11.78 -14.91 14.30
CA VAL A 54 13.04 -15.60 14.60
C VAL A 54 12.81 -16.80 15.54
N ALA A 55 11.97 -16.65 16.56
CA ALA A 55 11.62 -17.74 17.48
C ALA A 55 10.95 -18.90 16.75
N SER A 56 10.01 -18.60 15.83
CA SER A 56 9.33 -19.60 15.01
C SER A 56 10.28 -20.34 14.07
N LEU A 57 11.26 -19.63 13.51
CA LEU A 57 12.23 -20.20 12.59
C LEU A 57 13.16 -21.19 13.31
N VAL A 58 13.69 -20.83 14.49
CA VAL A 58 14.56 -21.73 15.27
C VAL A 58 13.80 -22.92 15.86
N LEU A 59 12.49 -22.76 16.11
CA LEU A 59 11.59 -23.86 16.50
C LEU A 59 11.08 -24.69 15.31
N ARG A 60 11.40 -24.29 14.07
CA ARG A 60 11.03 -25.02 12.84
C ARG A 60 9.52 -25.22 12.65
N CYS A 61 8.71 -24.24 13.07
CA CYS A 61 7.26 -24.27 12.89
C CYS A 61 6.85 -23.52 11.61
N ASP A 62 6.55 -24.23 10.52
CA ASP A 62 6.23 -23.60 9.22
C ASP A 62 4.98 -22.71 9.25
N ASP A 63 3.94 -23.10 9.99
CA ASP A 63 2.73 -22.29 10.14
C ASP A 63 2.99 -21.03 10.97
N CYS A 64 3.82 -21.13 12.01
CA CYS A 64 4.22 -20.00 12.84
C CYS A 64 5.10 -19.03 12.03
N VAL A 65 6.05 -19.56 11.26
CA VAL A 65 6.90 -18.77 10.36
C VAL A 65 6.05 -18.04 9.33
N SER A 66 5.13 -18.73 8.65
CA SER A 66 4.26 -18.11 7.65
C SER A 66 3.35 -17.04 8.27
N TYR A 67 2.82 -17.29 9.48
CA TYR A 67 2.06 -16.29 10.23
C TYR A 67 2.90 -15.03 10.51
N HIS A 68 4.07 -15.18 11.12
CA HIS A 68 4.91 -14.03 11.46
C HIS A 68 5.51 -13.32 10.24
N VAL A 69 5.72 -14.01 9.10
CA VAL A 69 6.07 -13.34 7.83
C VAL A 69 4.94 -12.40 7.39
N ALA A 70 3.69 -12.88 7.40
CA ALA A 70 2.54 -12.04 7.04
C ALA A 70 2.37 -10.86 8.01
N GLN A 71 2.47 -11.11 9.32
CA GLN A 71 2.35 -10.07 10.34
C GLN A 71 3.49 -9.04 10.25
N CYS A 72 4.74 -9.47 10.05
CA CYS A 72 5.87 -8.58 9.83
C CYS A 72 5.62 -7.65 8.62
N ARG A 73 5.12 -8.19 7.51
CA ARG A 73 4.78 -7.38 6.33
C ARG A 73 3.67 -6.37 6.61
N GLN A 74 2.64 -6.76 7.37
CA GLN A 74 1.57 -5.85 7.79
C GLN A 74 2.08 -4.76 8.73
N ALA A 75 3.02 -5.09 9.62
CA ALA A 75 3.67 -4.16 10.54
C ALA A 75 4.76 -3.28 9.87
N GLY A 76 4.93 -3.39 8.55
CA GLY A 76 5.85 -2.53 7.79
C GLY A 76 7.32 -2.97 7.84
N VAL A 77 7.60 -4.22 8.19
CA VAL A 77 8.94 -4.79 8.08
C VAL A 77 9.34 -4.87 6.60
N SER A 78 10.48 -4.25 6.25
CA SER A 78 10.99 -4.25 4.88
C SER A 78 11.49 -5.65 4.48
N ARG A 79 11.73 -5.84 3.18
CA ARG A 79 12.26 -7.11 2.70
C ARG A 79 13.67 -7.33 3.23
N GLU A 80 14.45 -6.27 3.26
CA GLU A 80 15.82 -6.22 3.75
C GLU A 80 15.89 -6.56 5.24
N GLU A 81 15.05 -5.92 6.06
CA GLU A 81 14.91 -6.24 7.49
C GLU A 81 14.54 -7.72 7.69
N MET A 82 13.62 -8.26 6.89
CA MET A 82 13.22 -9.67 6.99
C MET A 82 14.35 -10.64 6.63
N LEU A 83 15.18 -10.31 5.63
CA LEU A 83 16.36 -11.11 5.30
C LEU A 83 17.41 -11.08 6.43
N GLU A 84 17.56 -9.97 7.16
CA GLU A 84 18.44 -9.92 8.34
C GLU A 84 17.91 -10.80 9.48
N ILE A 85 16.59 -10.79 9.74
CA ILE A 85 15.96 -11.70 10.73
C ILE A 85 16.22 -13.17 10.36
N PHE A 86 16.08 -13.51 9.08
CA PHE A 86 16.36 -14.86 8.60
C PHE A 86 17.84 -15.25 8.74
N GLN A 87 18.76 -14.31 8.54
CA GLN A 87 20.19 -14.55 8.78
C GLN A 87 20.44 -14.89 10.26
N VAL A 88 19.87 -14.12 11.19
CA VAL A 88 19.99 -14.41 12.63
C VAL A 88 19.40 -15.78 12.96
N GLY A 89 18.20 -16.08 12.48
CA GLY A 89 17.57 -17.38 12.71
C GLY A 89 18.34 -18.56 12.11
N LEU A 90 18.99 -18.37 10.95
CA LEU A 90 19.87 -19.38 10.35
C LEU A 90 21.13 -19.63 11.17
N VAL A 91 21.77 -18.57 11.66
CA VAL A 91 22.98 -18.72 12.49
C VAL A 91 22.66 -19.39 13.83
N VAL A 92 21.55 -19.02 14.48
CA VAL A 92 21.14 -19.59 15.76
C VAL A 92 20.59 -21.02 15.61
N GLY A 93 19.76 -21.25 14.61
CA GLY A 93 19.10 -22.55 14.39
C GLY A 93 19.96 -23.57 13.63
N GLY A 94 21.02 -23.13 12.95
CA GLY A 94 21.87 -23.97 12.10
C GLY A 94 21.21 -24.37 10.78
N SER A 95 21.91 -25.18 9.98
CA SER A 95 21.47 -25.55 8.61
C SER A 95 20.12 -26.26 8.55
N ILE A 96 19.64 -26.82 9.65
CA ILE A 96 18.34 -27.51 9.74
C ILE A 96 17.15 -26.55 9.51
N VAL A 97 17.32 -25.24 9.67
CA VAL A 97 16.25 -24.26 9.39
C VAL A 97 16.15 -23.92 7.90
N ILE A 98 17.11 -24.32 7.06
CA ILE A 98 17.12 -23.98 5.62
C ILE A 98 15.82 -24.37 4.89
N PRO A 99 15.21 -25.57 5.10
CA PRO A 99 13.93 -25.89 4.48
C PRO A 99 12.79 -24.95 4.88
N HIS A 100 12.76 -24.52 6.14
CA HIS A 100 11.79 -23.58 6.67
C HIS A 100 12.02 -22.18 6.10
N LEU A 101 13.29 -21.77 5.99
CA LEU A 101 13.69 -20.51 5.37
C LEU A 101 13.28 -20.45 3.88
N ARG A 102 13.48 -21.53 3.12
CA ARG A 102 13.04 -21.60 1.71
C ARG A 102 11.53 -21.38 1.58
N ARG A 103 10.75 -22.02 2.45
CA ARG A 103 9.28 -21.83 2.50
C ARG A 103 8.89 -20.42 2.94
N ALA A 104 9.61 -19.83 3.88
CA ALA A 104 9.37 -18.47 4.36
C ALA A 104 9.60 -17.43 3.24
N VAL A 105 10.69 -17.54 2.49
CA VAL A 105 11.01 -16.65 1.36
C VAL A 105 9.98 -16.80 0.25
N ASP A 106 9.62 -18.03 -0.11
CA ASP A 106 8.58 -18.29 -1.10
C ASP A 106 7.21 -17.68 -0.68
N PHE A 107 6.83 -17.82 0.59
CA PHE A 107 5.61 -17.20 1.11
C PHE A 107 5.67 -15.67 1.10
N LEU A 108 6.82 -15.08 1.44
CA LEU A 108 7.04 -13.64 1.34
C LEU A 108 6.89 -13.14 -0.11
N ASP A 109 7.53 -13.80 -1.07
CA ASP A 109 7.47 -13.43 -2.48
C ASP A 109 6.02 -13.45 -3.00
N GLN A 110 5.20 -14.40 -2.53
CA GLN A 110 3.77 -14.50 -2.85
C GLN A 110 2.95 -13.34 -2.28
N ILE A 111 3.23 -12.90 -1.05
CA ILE A 111 2.59 -11.72 -0.44
C ILE A 111 2.92 -10.47 -1.26
N GLU A 112 4.20 -10.30 -1.60
CA GLU A 112 4.66 -9.13 -2.36
C GLU A 112 4.10 -9.12 -3.80
N ALA A 113 4.00 -10.28 -4.44
CA ALA A 113 3.38 -10.42 -5.75
C ALA A 113 1.89 -10.04 -5.74
N THR A 114 1.16 -10.47 -4.71
CA THR A 114 -0.25 -10.10 -4.52
C THR A 114 -0.41 -8.60 -4.33
N ALA A 115 0.42 -8.00 -3.46
CA ALA A 115 0.38 -6.56 -3.22
C ALA A 115 0.74 -5.74 -4.48
N ARG A 116 1.63 -6.25 -5.36
CA ARG A 116 1.93 -5.61 -6.66
C ARG A 116 0.76 -5.68 -7.64
N SER A 117 0.07 -6.83 -7.74
CA SER A 117 -1.06 -6.98 -8.67
C SER A 117 -2.24 -6.10 -8.26
N GLU A 118 -2.52 -5.97 -6.96
CA GLU A 118 -3.55 -5.08 -6.43
C GLU A 118 -3.24 -3.61 -6.70
N ARG A 119 -1.98 -3.18 -6.53
CA ARG A 119 -1.55 -1.81 -6.89
C ARG A 119 -1.65 -1.54 -8.39
N GLY A 120 -1.33 -2.51 -9.24
CA GLY A 120 -1.48 -2.40 -10.69
C GLY A 120 -2.94 -2.30 -11.14
N ALA A 121 -3.84 -3.05 -10.49
CA ALA A 121 -5.28 -2.98 -10.74
C ALA A 121 -5.92 -1.66 -10.25
N ALA A 122 -5.35 -1.04 -9.20
CA ALA A 122 -5.80 0.23 -8.63
C ALA A 122 -5.24 1.49 -9.34
N SER A 123 -4.64 1.35 -10.53
CA SER A 123 -4.20 2.51 -11.33
C SER A 123 -5.36 3.51 -11.50
N PRO A 124 -5.16 4.81 -11.22
CA PRO A 124 -6.22 5.78 -11.36
C PRO A 124 -6.55 5.90 -12.83
N ARG A 125 -7.71 5.35 -13.25
CA ARG A 125 -8.34 5.80 -14.48
C ARG A 125 -8.49 7.31 -14.35
N LEU A 126 -7.71 8.07 -15.12
CA LEU A 126 -7.85 9.50 -15.22
C LEU A 126 -9.31 9.77 -15.61
N SER A 127 -10.10 10.21 -14.64
CA SER A 127 -11.45 10.68 -14.92
C SER A 127 -11.32 11.94 -15.78
N VAL A 128 -12.26 12.16 -16.68
CA VAL A 128 -12.30 13.35 -17.56
C VAL A 128 -12.14 14.66 -16.77
N ALA A 129 -12.57 14.68 -15.50
CA ALA A 129 -12.39 15.79 -14.56
C ALA A 129 -10.92 16.10 -14.18
N SER A 130 -9.99 15.16 -14.38
CA SER A 130 -8.56 15.35 -14.14
C SER A 130 -7.85 16.01 -15.34
N GLU A 131 -8.32 15.76 -16.56
CA GLU A 131 -7.85 16.45 -17.77
C GLU A 131 -8.28 17.92 -17.76
N GLU A 132 -9.52 18.20 -17.36
CA GLU A 132 -9.99 19.59 -17.20
C GLU A 132 -9.19 20.37 -16.16
N ARG A 133 -8.83 19.76 -15.02
CA ARG A 133 -7.98 20.42 -14.02
C ARG A 133 -6.56 20.68 -14.53
N LEU A 134 -6.02 19.81 -15.39
CA LEU A 134 -4.72 20.00 -16.03
C LEU A 134 -4.76 21.14 -17.07
N THR A 135 -5.83 21.25 -17.85
CA THR A 135 -5.99 22.34 -18.82
C THR A 135 -6.16 23.68 -18.13
N TRP A 136 -6.91 23.77 -17.02
CA TRP A 136 -7.02 24.99 -16.21
C TRP A 136 -5.69 25.40 -15.56
N ARG A 137 -4.92 24.44 -15.02
CA ARG A 137 -3.59 24.72 -14.46
C ARG A 137 -2.63 25.25 -15.51
N ARG A 138 -2.63 24.68 -16.72
CA ARG A 138 -1.82 25.18 -17.85
C ARG A 138 -2.28 26.56 -18.31
N ALA A 139 -3.59 26.80 -18.44
CA ALA A 139 -4.13 28.11 -18.83
C ALA A 139 -3.77 29.22 -17.83
N LEU A 140 -3.87 28.94 -16.52
CA LEU A 140 -3.49 29.88 -15.45
C LEU A 140 -1.98 30.16 -15.43
N LEU A 141 -1.15 29.16 -15.73
CA LEU A 141 0.30 29.33 -15.80
C LEU A 141 0.69 30.21 -17.00
N THR A 142 0.10 29.96 -18.17
CA THR A 142 0.31 30.77 -19.38
C THR A 142 -0.16 32.22 -19.16
N PHE A 143 -1.30 32.43 -18.51
CA PHE A 143 -1.78 33.77 -18.16
C PHE A 143 -0.82 34.50 -17.22
N ARG A 144 -0.33 33.85 -16.16
CA ARG A 144 0.64 34.44 -15.21
C ARG A 144 1.96 34.84 -15.90
N LEU A 145 2.43 34.02 -16.84
CA LEU A 145 3.63 34.32 -17.62
C LEU A 145 3.41 35.50 -18.58
N HIS A 146 2.23 35.61 -19.19
CA HIS A 146 1.90 36.70 -20.11
C HIS A 146 1.72 38.04 -19.38
N VAL A 147 1.10 38.04 -18.21
CA VAL A 147 0.98 39.23 -17.35
C VAL A 147 2.36 39.71 -16.88
N ARG A 148 3.25 38.79 -16.49
CA ARG A 148 4.64 39.12 -16.13
C ARG A 148 5.46 39.65 -17.30
N ALA A 149 5.23 39.15 -18.52
CA ALA A 149 5.90 39.64 -19.72
C ALA A 149 5.40 41.04 -20.12
N SER A 150 4.09 41.32 -20.01
CA SER A 150 3.53 42.65 -20.30
C SER A 150 3.96 43.72 -19.30
N ALA A 151 4.24 43.36 -18.03
CA ALA A 151 4.73 44.29 -17.03
C ALA A 151 6.18 44.77 -17.27
N ARG A 152 6.96 44.09 -18.13
CA ARG A 152 8.35 44.47 -18.47
C ARG A 152 8.48 45.39 -19.68
N VAL A 153 7.47 45.45 -20.54
CA VAL A 153 7.51 46.27 -21.76
C VAL A 153 6.57 47.45 -21.53
N GLY A 154 7.14 48.60 -21.17
CA GLY A 154 6.44 49.83 -20.81
C GLY A 154 5.24 50.11 -21.73
N GLY A 155 4.10 50.39 -21.10
CA GLY A 155 2.79 50.43 -21.73
C GLY A 155 2.70 51.43 -22.88
N ARG A 156 2.25 50.93 -24.04
CA ARG A 156 1.31 51.62 -24.96
C ARG A 156 0.82 50.77 -26.15
N LEU A 157 1.18 49.48 -26.25
CA LEU A 157 0.67 48.58 -27.32
C LEU A 157 -0.15 47.37 -26.82
N ALA A 158 -0.38 47.22 -25.51
CA ALA A 158 -0.93 46.00 -24.92
C ALA A 158 -2.47 45.84 -25.02
N HIS A 159 -3.22 46.82 -25.51
CA HIS A 159 -4.70 46.76 -25.46
C HIS A 159 -5.35 45.97 -26.59
N GLY A 160 -4.73 45.85 -27.78
CA GLY A 160 -5.32 45.11 -28.91
C GLY A 160 -5.19 43.59 -28.78
N PHE A 161 -4.07 43.10 -28.25
CA PHE A 161 -3.76 41.66 -28.21
C PHE A 161 -4.44 40.93 -27.06
N CYS A 162 -4.68 41.62 -25.93
CA CYS A 162 -5.30 41.03 -24.73
C CYS A 162 -6.78 40.69 -24.96
N ALA A 163 -7.52 41.54 -25.68
CA ALA A 163 -8.93 41.35 -25.97
C ALA A 163 -9.20 40.14 -26.87
N ALA A 164 -8.37 39.90 -27.89
CA ALA A 164 -8.54 38.78 -28.81
C ALA A 164 -8.30 37.40 -28.15
N VAL A 165 -7.32 37.32 -27.24
CA VAL A 165 -7.02 36.10 -26.48
C VAL A 165 -8.10 35.84 -25.42
N LEU A 166 -8.54 36.87 -24.70
CA LEU A 166 -9.64 36.75 -23.73
C LEU A 166 -10.95 36.34 -24.42
N TYR A 167 -11.24 36.91 -25.60
CA TYR A 167 -12.43 36.57 -26.39
C TYR A 167 -12.38 35.11 -26.89
N ARG A 168 -11.22 34.60 -27.35
CA ARG A 168 -11.03 33.19 -27.71
C ARG A 168 -11.16 32.22 -26.54
N ILE A 169 -10.73 32.62 -25.34
CA ILE A 169 -10.87 31.80 -24.12
C ILE A 169 -12.33 31.79 -23.66
N LEU A 170 -13.00 32.94 -23.63
CA LEU A 170 -14.40 33.06 -23.22
C LEU A 170 -15.36 32.37 -24.19
N SER A 171 -15.13 32.47 -25.51
CA SER A 171 -15.93 31.78 -26.53
C SER A 171 -15.79 30.26 -26.46
N ARG A 172 -14.58 29.73 -26.20
CA ARG A 172 -14.37 28.29 -25.94
C ARG A 172 -15.03 27.84 -24.63
N CYS A 173 -15.06 28.71 -23.62
CA CYS A 173 -15.72 28.43 -22.35
C CYS A 173 -17.26 28.39 -22.48
N GLN A 174 -17.86 29.22 -23.34
CA GLN A 174 -19.30 29.17 -23.66
C GLN A 174 -19.66 27.95 -24.52
N ALA A 175 -18.82 27.58 -25.49
CA ALA A 175 -19.02 26.36 -26.29
C ALA A 175 -18.96 25.07 -25.45
N GLY A 176 -18.04 25.00 -24.47
CA GLY A 176 -17.96 23.87 -23.54
C GLY A 176 -19.17 23.75 -22.61
N LYS A 177 -19.73 24.87 -22.15
CA LYS A 177 -20.97 24.88 -21.35
C LYS A 177 -22.20 24.45 -22.15
N ALA A 178 -22.27 24.81 -23.43
CA ALA A 178 -23.36 24.40 -24.32
C ALA A 178 -23.33 22.89 -24.63
N ALA A 179 -22.14 22.32 -24.86
CA ALA A 179 -21.98 20.88 -25.07
C ALA A 179 -22.34 20.04 -23.83
N ALA A 180 -22.04 20.54 -22.63
CA ALA A 180 -22.42 19.89 -21.36
C ALA A 180 -23.94 19.98 -21.04
N ALA A 181 -24.67 20.91 -21.66
CA ALA A 181 -26.11 21.05 -21.49
C ALA A 181 -26.92 20.19 -22.49
N ALA A 182 -26.36 19.86 -23.65
CA ALA A 182 -27.00 19.07 -24.71
C ALA A 182 -26.84 17.54 -24.57
N GLY A 183 -26.03 17.09 -23.60
CA GLY A 183 -25.78 15.67 -23.30
C GLY A 183 -26.56 15.13 -22.09
N ARG A 184 -27.73 15.70 -21.78
CA ARG A 184 -28.67 15.19 -20.76
C ARG A 184 -29.95 14.70 -21.41
#